data_AF-A0A7V9E9Y9-F1
#
_entry.id   AF-A0A7V9E9Y9-F1
#
_cell.length_a   1.000
_cell.length_b   1.000
_cell.length_c   1.000
_cell.angle_alpha   90.00
_cell.angle_beta   90.00
_cell.angle_gamma   90.00
#
_symmetry.space_group_name_H-M   'P 1'
#
loop_
_entity.id
_entity.type
_entity.pdbx_description
1 polymer ?
#
loop_
_entity_poly.entity_id
_entity_poly.type
_entity_poly.pdbx_seq_one_letter_code
_entity_poly.pdbx_strand_id
1 'polypeptide(L)' 'MPQAAAAPVTATAPAPQAADPIEQLRKLGELRDAGVLSEEEFAAKKADILSRM' A
#
# COMPACT_ATOMS: atom_id res chain seq x y z
N MET A 1 32.87 28.44 -22.54
CA MET A 1 31.48 27.94 -22.41
C MET A 1 30.94 27.81 -23.81
N PRO A 2 30.45 26.62 -24.22
CA PRO A 2 29.04 26.37 -24.00
C PRO A 2 28.76 25.08 -23.20
N GLN A 3 27.71 25.21 -22.43
CA GLN A 3 27.05 24.30 -21.52
C GLN A 3 26.26 23.22 -22.27
N ALA A 4 26.36 21.97 -21.83
CA ALA A 4 25.37 20.92 -22.09
C ALA A 4 25.64 19.75 -21.12
N ALA A 5 24.71 19.19 -20.37
CA ALA A 5 23.37 19.58 -19.95
C ALA A 5 23.16 18.72 -18.70
N ALA A 6 22.75 19.31 -17.58
CA ALA A 6 22.27 18.53 -16.45
C ALA A 6 21.00 17.82 -16.92
N ALA A 7 21.09 16.53 -17.20
CA ALA A 7 19.90 15.71 -17.38
C ALA A 7 19.17 15.70 -16.02
N PRO A 8 17.92 16.17 -15.93
CA PRO A 8 17.13 15.89 -14.75
C PRO A 8 16.91 14.39 -14.77
N VAL A 9 17.64 13.67 -13.91
CA VAL A 9 17.25 12.33 -13.50
C VAL A 9 15.87 12.49 -12.91
N THR A 10 14.86 12.17 -13.72
CA THR A 10 13.49 12.02 -13.26
C THR A 10 13.55 10.91 -12.23
N ALA A 11 13.65 11.29 -10.96
CA ALA A 11 13.36 10.41 -9.85
C ALA A 11 11.95 9.89 -10.13
N THR A 12 11.87 8.64 -10.61
CA THR A 12 10.65 7.87 -10.63
C THR A 12 10.21 7.78 -9.18
N ALA A 13 9.40 8.76 -8.75
CA ALA A 13 8.62 8.64 -7.54
C ALA A 13 7.91 7.29 -7.65
N PRO A 14 7.98 6.41 -6.62
CA PRO A 14 7.22 5.18 -6.65
C PRO A 14 5.79 5.58 -6.94
N ALA A 15 5.27 5.12 -8.08
CA ALA A 15 3.85 5.25 -8.36
C ALA A 15 3.15 4.75 -7.09
N PRO A 16 2.20 5.50 -6.49
CA PRO A 16 1.45 5.00 -5.36
C PRO A 16 0.79 3.71 -5.83
N GLN A 17 1.41 2.58 -5.48
CA GLN A 17 0.92 1.26 -5.79
C GLN A 17 -0.48 1.27 -5.18
N ALA A 18 -1.50 1.27 -6.04
CA ALA A 18 -2.87 1.17 -5.61
C ALA A 18 -2.89 -0.02 -4.68
N ALA A 19 -3.00 0.23 -3.36
CA ALA A 19 -2.61 -0.73 -2.35
C ALA A 19 -3.23 -2.08 -2.69
N ASP A 20 -2.38 -3.03 -3.13
CA ASP A 20 -2.82 -4.31 -3.61
C ASP A 20 -3.72 -4.93 -2.53
N PRO A 21 -4.76 -5.68 -2.89
CA PRO A 21 -5.61 -6.36 -1.90
C PRO A 21 -4.76 -7.16 -0.90
N ILE A 22 -3.60 -7.68 -1.33
CA ILE A 22 -2.60 -8.33 -0.49
C ILE A 22 -1.94 -7.38 0.53
N GLU A 23 -1.58 -6.15 0.15
CA GLU A 23 -1.04 -5.14 1.07
C GLU A 23 -2.09 -4.68 2.09
N GLN A 24 -3.35 -4.54 1.66
CA GLN A 24 -4.45 -4.19 2.56
C GLN A 24 -4.68 -5.31 3.61
N LEU A 25 -4.61 -6.57 3.20
CA LEU A 25 -4.69 -7.72 4.10
C LEU A 25 -3.52 -7.77 5.10
N ARG A 26 -2.28 -7.45 4.69
CA ARG A 26 -1.14 -7.34 5.61
C ARG A 26 -1.36 -6.26 6.65
N LYS A 27 -1.76 -5.06 6.21
CA LYS A 27 -1.98 -3.91 7.10
C LYS A 27 -3.13 -4.17 8.09
N LEU A 28 -4.16 -4.90 7.66
CA LEU A 28 -5.22 -5.41 8.53
C LEU A 28 -4.70 -6.36 9.62
N GLY A 29 -3.80 -7.27 9.25
CA GLY A 29 -3.18 -8.19 10.19
C GLY A 29 -2.34 -7.47 11.24
N GLU A 30 -1.56 -6.46 10.83
CA GLU A 30 -0.77 -5.62 11.73
C GLU A 30 -1.66 -4.80 12.68
N LEU A 31 -2.76 -4.24 12.19
CA LEU A 31 -3.71 -3.49 13.01
C LEU A 31 -4.43 -4.40 14.03
N ARG A 32 -4.77 -5.64 13.65
CA ARG A 32 -5.28 -6.66 14.59
C ARG A 32 -4.24 -6.99 15.65
N ASP A 33 -3.00 -7.26 15.24
CA ASP A 33 -1.90 -7.64 16.14
C ASP A 33 -1.57 -6.52 17.14
N ALA A 34 -1.63 -5.27 16.67
CA ALA A 34 -1.51 -4.08 17.51
C ALA A 34 -2.72 -3.83 18.43
N GLY A 35 -3.77 -4.65 18.37
CA GLY A 35 -5.00 -4.51 19.17
C GLY A 35 -5.88 -3.33 18.75
N VAL A 36 -5.64 -2.75 17.57
CA VAL A 36 -6.43 -1.63 17.02
C VAL A 36 -7.74 -2.13 16.40
N LEU A 37 -7.75 -3.38 15.93
CA LEU A 37 -8.93 -4.04 15.37
C LEU A 37 -9.27 -5.30 16.18
N SER A 38 -10.57 -5.50 16.42
CA SER A 38 -11.08 -6.76 16.94
C SER A 38 -11.09 -7.86 15.87
N GLU A 39 -11.13 -9.12 16.28
CA GLU A 39 -11.16 -10.26 15.35
C GLU A 39 -12.35 -10.21 14.38
N GLU A 40 -13.52 -9.75 14.84
CA GLU A 40 -14.70 -9.53 14.00
C GLU A 40 -14.47 -8.47 12.91
N GLU A 41 -13.88 -7.33 13.26
CA GLU A 41 -13.60 -6.27 12.27
C GLU A 41 -12.53 -6.69 11.26
N PHE A 42 -11.53 -7.44 11.71
CA PHE A 42 -10.52 -8.02 10.82
C PHE A 42 -11.15 -9.01 9.84
N ALA A 43 -12.00 -9.91 10.31
CA ALA A 43 -12.67 -10.91 9.47
C ALA A 43 -13.59 -10.26 8.43
N ALA A 44 -14.39 -9.26 8.83
CA ALA A 44 -15.27 -8.52 7.93
C ALA A 44 -14.49 -7.79 6.82
N LYS A 45 -13.44 -7.04 7.19
CA LYS A 45 -12.59 -6.32 6.23
C LYS A 45 -11.77 -7.25 5.33
N LYS A 46 -11.29 -8.38 5.86
CA LYS A 46 -10.61 -9.42 5.07
C LYS A 46 -11.55 -9.99 4.00
N ALA A 47 -12.80 -10.30 4.35
CA ALA A 47 -13.78 -10.84 3.43
C ALA A 47 -14.18 -9.82 2.34
N ASP A 48 -14.32 -8.54 2.70
CA ASP A 48 -14.59 -7.45 1.75
C ASP A 48 -13.48 -7.32 0.71
N ILE A 49 -12.22 -7.27 1.16
CA ILE A 49 -11.06 -7.16 0.27
C ILE A 49 -10.94 -8.37 -0.64
N LEU A 50 -11.18 -9.57 -0.12
CA LEU A 50 -11.13 -10.80 -0.90
C LEU A 50 -12.28 -10.89 -1.93
N SER A 51 -13.43 -10.28 -1.62
CA SER A 51 -14.58 -10.19 -2.55
C SER A 51 -14.36 -9.18 -3.68
N ARG A 52 -13.45 -8.23 -3.48
CA ARG A 52 -13.09 -7.20 -4.46
C ARG A 52 -11.96 -7.62 -5.40
N MET A 53 -11.36 -8.78 -5.15
CA MET A 53 -10.27 -9.38 -5.92
C MET A 53 -10.82 -10.25 -7.04
#